data_AF-A0A1A8QP53-F1
#
_entry.id   AF-A0A1A8QP53-F1
#
_cell.length_a   1.000
_cell.length_b   1.000
_cell.length_c   1.000
_cell.angle_alpha   90.00
_cell.angle_beta   90.00
_cell.angle_gamma   90.00
#
_symmetry.space_group_name_H-M   'P 1'
#
loop_
_entity.id
_entity.type
_entity.pdbx_description
1 polymer ?
#
loop_
_entity_poly.entity_id
_entity_poly.type
_entity_poly.pdbx_seq_one_letter_code
_entity_poly.pdbx_strand_id
1 'polypeptide(L)' 'ESFRKSVSSSSQRQTLSVMGNFAFKFFRVGTTGVPATGRSLSEAVQHTEVPIQESLILYTDPEINSLAVDCFTNL' A
#
# COMPACT_ATOMS: atom_id res chain seq x y z
N GLU A 1 30.08 -19.28 13.77
CA GLU A 1 28.71 -19.67 13.38
C GLU A 1 27.75 -18.82 14.20
N SER A 2 27.12 -17.80 13.61
CA SER A 2 26.33 -16.83 14.37
C SER A 2 24.98 -16.58 13.70
N PHE A 3 23.97 -17.18 14.33
CA PHE A 3 22.58 -16.75 14.48
C PHE A 3 21.91 -16.07 13.29
N ARG A 4 21.14 -16.86 12.51
CA ARG A 4 20.04 -16.33 11.70
C ARG A 4 19.04 -15.64 12.65
N LYS A 5 19.03 -14.30 12.68
CA LYS A 5 17.89 -13.55 13.21
C LYS A 5 16.74 -13.70 12.21
N SER A 6 15.87 -14.66 12.48
CA SER A 6 14.51 -14.65 11.96
C SER A 6 13.84 -13.37 12.46
N VAL A 7 13.66 -12.39 11.59
CA VAL A 7 12.91 -11.18 11.91
C VAL A 7 11.45 -11.59 12.03
N SER A 8 11.00 -11.58 13.28
CA SER A 8 9.64 -11.84 13.71
C SER A 8 8.66 -10.94 12.96
N SER A 9 7.52 -11.54 12.59
CA SER A 9 6.28 -10.87 12.22
C SER A 9 5.81 -9.97 13.36
N SER A 10 6.40 -8.80 13.52
CA SER A 10 5.87 -7.76 14.39
C SER A 10 4.79 -7.05 13.61
N SER A 11 3.55 -7.55 13.73
CA SER A 11 2.35 -6.73 13.58
C SER A 11 2.45 -5.61 14.61
N GLN A 12 3.21 -4.56 14.30
CA GLN A 12 3.10 -3.29 14.98
C GLN A 12 1.67 -2.84 14.75
N ARG A 13 0.82 -3.02 15.77
CA ARG A 13 -0.44 -2.30 15.90
C ARG A 13 -0.11 -0.82 16.11
N GLN A 14 0.41 -0.17 15.09
CA GLN A 14 0.27 1.28 14.96
C GLN A 14 -1.24 1.52 14.93
N THR A 15 -1.74 2.39 15.79
CA THR A 15 -3.15 2.80 15.77
C THR A 15 -3.39 3.54 14.45
N LEU A 16 -3.68 2.79 13.39
CA LEU A 16 -3.98 3.35 12.09
C LEU A 16 -5.28 4.15 12.17
N SER A 17 -5.37 5.23 11.41
CA SER A 17 -6.63 5.95 11.23
C SER A 17 -7.69 5.04 10.60
N VAL A 18 -8.95 5.47 10.55
CA VAL A 18 -10.01 4.71 9.86
C VAL A 18 -9.60 4.44 8.40
N MET A 19 -9.02 5.42 7.72
CA MET A 19 -8.50 5.25 6.36
C MET A 19 -7.27 4.35 6.31
N GLY A 20 -6.38 4.42 7.30
CA GLY A 20 -5.23 3.51 7.38
C GLY A 20 -5.65 2.05 7.58
N ASN A 21 -6.70 1.77 8.37
CA ASN A 21 -7.26 0.43 8.52
C ASN A 21 -7.94 -0.06 7.23
N PHE A 22 -8.61 0.83 6.49
CA PHE A 22 -9.14 0.51 5.17
C PHE A 22 -8.01 0.15 4.20
N ALA A 23 -6.96 0.98 4.14
CA ALA A 23 -5.80 0.73 3.32
C ALA A 23 -5.11 -0.59 3.68
N PHE A 24 -4.96 -0.90 4.97
CA PHE A 24 -4.40 -2.19 5.41
C PHE A 24 -5.13 -3.40 4.81
N LYS A 25 -6.45 -3.32 4.65
CA LYS A 25 -7.27 -4.43 4.17
C LYS A 25 -7.35 -4.53 2.65
N PHE A 26 -7.30 -3.40 1.94
CA PHE A 26 -7.65 -3.34 0.52
C PHE A 26 -6.53 -2.83 -0.38
N PHE A 27 -5.54 -2.12 0.16
CA PHE A 27 -4.48 -1.59 -0.69
C PHE A 27 -3.58 -2.72 -1.21
N ARG A 28 -2.98 -2.49 -2.38
CA ARG A 28 -1.92 -3.33 -2.93
C ARG A 28 -0.70 -3.19 -2.02
N VAL A 29 -0.55 -4.15 -1.12
CA VAL A 29 0.66 -4.34 -0.34
C VAL A 29 1.53 -5.34 -1.10
N GLY A 30 2.78 -4.96 -1.41
CA GLY A 30 3.73 -5.87 -2.03
C GLY A 30 4.04 -7.08 -1.13
N THR A 31 4.81 -8.05 -1.64
CA THR A 31 5.19 -9.28 -0.92
C THR A 31 5.91 -9.06 0.43
N THR A 32 6.31 -7.82 0.71
CA THR A 32 7.04 -7.39 1.91
C THR A 32 6.17 -6.74 2.99
N GLY A 33 4.86 -6.58 2.78
CA GLY A 33 4.00 -5.87 3.74
C GLY A 33 4.04 -4.33 3.60
N VAL A 34 4.70 -3.82 2.56
CA VAL A 34 4.75 -2.38 2.22
C VAL A 34 3.94 -2.14 0.94
N PRO A 35 3.05 -1.13 0.88
CA PRO A 35 2.44 -0.64 -0.35
C PRO A 35 3.43 -0.60 -1.52
N ALA A 36 2.99 -0.95 -2.74
CA ALA A 36 3.86 -0.98 -3.93
C ALA A 36 4.63 0.34 -4.18
N THR A 37 4.13 1.44 -3.63
CA THR A 37 4.75 2.77 -3.64
C THR A 37 5.95 2.94 -2.69
N GLY A 38 6.26 1.93 -1.86
CA GLY A 38 7.30 2.01 -0.82
C GLY A 38 6.92 2.83 0.41
N ARG A 39 5.70 3.38 0.44
CA ARG A 39 5.18 4.22 1.54
C ARG A 39 4.53 3.36 2.62
N SER A 40 4.54 3.82 3.87
CA SER A 40 3.72 3.22 4.94
C SER A 40 2.22 3.40 4.64
N LEU A 41 1.35 2.57 5.22
CA LEU A 41 -0.10 2.70 5.03
C LEU A 41 -0.65 4.04 5.51
N SER A 42 -0.06 4.62 6.56
CA SER A 42 -0.42 5.96 7.05
C SER A 42 -0.08 7.07 6.06
N GLU A 43 0.98 6.90 5.26
CA GLU A 43 1.39 7.83 4.21
C GLU A 43 0.62 7.60 2.91
N ALA A 44 0.30 6.35 2.59
CA ALA A 44 -0.42 5.98 1.36
C ALA A 44 -1.84 6.55 1.30
N VAL A 45 -2.43 6.88 2.45
CA VAL A 45 -3.76 7.52 2.55
C VAL A 45 -3.70 9.04 2.61
N GLN A 46 -2.50 9.63 2.58
CA GLN A 46 -2.34 11.09 2.51
C GLN A 46 -2.27 11.56 1.06
N HIS A 47 -2.51 12.86 0.90
CA HIS A 47 -2.26 13.54 -0.37
C HIS A 47 -0.80 13.36 -0.83
N THR A 48 -0.61 13.20 -2.13
CA THR A 48 0.71 13.10 -2.75
C THR A 48 0.73 13.90 -4.06
N GLU A 49 1.84 14.58 -4.31
CA GLU A 49 2.06 15.32 -5.57
C GLU A 49 2.55 14.40 -6.71
N VAL A 50 2.98 13.18 -6.37
CA VAL A 50 3.50 12.23 -7.35
C VAL A 50 2.36 11.31 -7.81
N PRO A 51 2.07 11.23 -9.12
CA PRO A 51 1.07 10.32 -9.64
C PRO A 51 1.30 8.87 -9.21
N ILE A 52 0.21 8.13 -8.97
CA ILE A 52 0.31 6.69 -8.70
C ILE A 52 0.71 5.95 -9.98
N GLN A 53 1.57 4.93 -9.84
CA GLN A 53 2.00 4.08 -10.98
C GLN A 53 1.09 2.86 -11.16
N GLU A 54 0.40 2.48 -10.09
CA GLU A 54 -0.57 1.39 -10.05
C GLU A 54 -1.75 1.83 -9.17
N SER A 55 -2.92 1.23 -9.39
CA SER A 55 -4.08 1.36 -8.50
C SER A 55 -3.72 1.11 -7.04
N LEU A 56 -4.23 1.98 -6.15
CA LEU A 56 -4.05 1.80 -4.72
C LEU A 56 -4.70 0.50 -4.23
N ILE A 57 -5.84 0.10 -4.79
CA ILE A 57 -6.56 -1.14 -4.47
C ILE A 57 -6.13 -2.29 -5.40
N LEU A 58 -6.05 -3.51 -4.86
CA LEU A 58 -5.80 -4.72 -5.66
C LEU A 58 -7.08 -5.16 -6.37
N TYR A 59 -7.16 -4.93 -7.67
CA TYR A 59 -8.24 -5.47 -8.50
C TYR A 59 -7.81 -6.80 -9.14
N THR A 60 -8.76 -7.71 -9.28
CA THR A 60 -8.56 -8.97 -10.03
C THR A 60 -8.43 -8.71 -11.53
N ASP A 61 -9.11 -7.68 -12.02
CA ASP A 61 -9.09 -7.26 -13.42
C ASP A 61 -7.96 -6.24 -13.65
N PRO A 62 -6.97 -6.55 -14.50
CA PRO A 62 -5.86 -5.65 -14.80
C PRO A 62 -6.28 -4.38 -15.55
N GLU A 63 -7.39 -4.37 -16.29
CA GLU A 63 -7.83 -3.16 -17.00
C GLU A 63 -8.24 -2.04 -16.03
N ILE A 64 -8.78 -2.43 -14.86
CA ILE A 64 -9.14 -1.50 -13.80
C ILE A 64 -7.90 -0.80 -13.21
N ASN A 65 -6.74 -1.46 -13.23
CA ASN A 65 -5.50 -0.85 -12.76
C ASN A 65 -5.12 0.36 -13.63
N SER A 66 -5.14 0.20 -14.95
CA SER A 66 -4.83 1.28 -15.89
C SER A 66 -5.83 2.43 -15.77
N LEU A 67 -7.13 2.12 -15.72
CA LEU A 67 -8.17 3.13 -15.55
C LEU A 67 -8.02 3.92 -14.23
N ALA A 68 -7.63 3.26 -13.13
CA ALA A 68 -7.43 3.93 -11.85
C ALA A 68 -6.25 4.90 -11.86
N VAL A 69 -5.16 4.55 -12.57
CA VAL A 69 -4.01 5.44 -12.77
C VAL A 69 -4.44 6.67 -13.57
N ASP A 70 -5.15 6.46 -14.68
CA ASP A 70 -5.65 7.55 -15.52
C ASP A 70 -6.60 8.47 -14.76
N CYS A 71 -7.51 7.91 -13.96
CA CYS A 71 -8.41 8.69 -13.10
C CYS A 71 -7.63 9.57 -12.12
N PHE A 72 -6.58 9.03 -11.49
CA PHE A 72 -5.79 9.77 -10.51
C PHE A 72 -5.07 10.97 -11.10
N THR A 73 -4.63 10.90 -12.36
CA THR A 73 -3.98 12.02 -13.06
C THR A 73 -4.93 13.10 -13.57
N ASN A 74 -6.24 12.81 -13.61
CA ASN A 74 -7.26 13.73 -14.10
C ASN A 74 -8.05 14.44 -12.96
N LEU A 75 -7.62 14.27 -11.70
CA LEU A 75 -8.17 14.93 -10.51
C LEU A 75 -7.47 16.27 -10.25
#